data_AF-A0A7W7XYQ2-F1
#
_entry.id   AF-A0A7W7XYQ2-F1
#
_cell.length_a   1.000
_cell.length_b   1.000
_cell.length_c   1.000
_cell.angle_alpha   90.00
_cell.angle_beta   90.00
_cell.angle_gamma   90.00
#
_symmetry.space_group_name_H-M   'P 1'
#
loop_
_entity.id
_entity.type
_entity.pdbx_description
1 polymer ?
#
loop_
_entity_poly.entity_id
_entity_poly.type
_entity_poly.pdbx_seq_one_letter_code
_entity_poly.pdbx_strand_id
1 'polypeptide(L)'
;MNRYALLLFPLLMLACTGARAEASQATFERITRVAIAAFPPGTTSFELFLVTPDDRAASVRQLSSFLGAAKKQRARWVVASEDAELLHGVLMEVFARSRRSMRIQTQIVVVSPIPASVELQDAAREVGASLEFLVLPPAPAPTAGD
;
A
#
# COMPACT_ATOMS: atom_id res chain seq x y z
N MET A 1 46.49 39.26 4.01
CA MET A 1 45.54 38.93 2.93
C MET A 1 45.81 37.50 2.51
N ASN A 2 44.82 36.61 2.62
CA ASN A 2 44.68 35.36 1.86
C ASN A 2 43.41 34.65 2.37
N ARG A 3 42.27 34.95 1.74
CA ARG A 3 40.93 34.41 2.04
C ARG A 3 40.38 33.70 0.81
N TYR A 4 41.03 32.63 0.35
CA TYR A 4 40.47 31.75 -0.68
C TYR A 4 40.88 30.30 -0.39
N ALA A 5 40.62 29.85 0.84
CA ALA A 5 40.66 28.42 1.15
C ALA A 5 39.28 27.83 0.84
N LEU A 6 39.21 27.21 -0.34
CA LEU A 6 38.36 26.06 -0.67
C LEU A 6 36.90 26.12 -0.16
N LEU A 7 36.05 26.80 -0.92
CA LEU A 7 34.62 26.45 -1.02
C LEU A 7 34.47 25.18 -1.88
N LEU A 8 35.06 24.07 -1.42
CA LEU A 8 34.85 22.73 -1.98
C LEU A 8 33.94 22.00 -0.98
N PHE A 9 32.79 21.48 -1.45
CA PHE A 9 31.66 20.91 -0.68
C PHE A 9 30.69 21.96 -0.10
N PRO A 10 29.67 22.39 -0.87
CA PRO A 10 28.41 21.64 -0.81
C PRO A 10 27.58 21.78 -2.11
N LEU A 11 27.86 20.96 -3.13
CA LEU A 11 27.01 20.92 -4.33
C LEU A 11 26.62 19.50 -4.76
N LEU A 12 26.93 18.49 -3.93
CA LEU A 12 26.76 17.06 -4.25
C LEU A 12 25.80 16.33 -3.30
N MET A 13 25.07 17.05 -2.45
CA MET A 13 24.10 16.47 -1.49
C MET A 13 22.63 16.66 -1.89
N LEU A 14 22.33 17.28 -3.04
CA LEU A 14 20.94 17.53 -3.48
C LEU A 14 20.42 16.56 -4.57
N ALA A 15 21.21 15.59 -5.01
CA ALA A 15 20.80 14.67 -6.09
C ALA A 15 20.16 13.37 -5.59
N CYS A 16 20.25 13.04 -4.30
CA CYS A 16 19.81 11.73 -3.79
C CYS A 16 18.36 11.70 -3.24
N THR A 17 17.66 12.83 -3.18
CA THR A 17 16.28 12.90 -2.65
C THR A 17 15.20 12.87 -3.74
N GLY A 18 15.52 13.16 -5.01
CA GLY A 18 14.57 13.14 -6.12
C GLY A 18 14.11 11.74 -6.51
N ALA A 19 15.06 10.80 -6.64
CA ALA A 19 14.75 9.43 -7.08
C ALA A 19 13.78 8.68 -6.15
N ARG A 20 13.82 8.95 -4.84
CA ARG A 20 12.88 8.34 -3.87
C ARG A 20 11.47 8.92 -3.95
N ALA A 21 11.35 10.22 -4.23
CA ALA A 21 10.06 10.89 -4.40
C ALA A 21 9.40 10.47 -5.72
N GLU A 22 10.18 10.41 -6.81
CA GLU A 22 9.71 9.95 -8.12
C GLU A 22 9.31 8.47 -8.12
N ALA A 23 10.13 7.59 -7.49
CA ALA A 23 9.78 6.19 -7.33
C ALA A 23 8.50 6.00 -6.51
N SER A 24 8.32 6.78 -5.43
CA SER A 24 7.10 6.77 -4.61
C SER A 24 5.86 7.21 -5.40
N GLN A 25 5.98 8.25 -6.22
CA GLN A 25 4.88 8.74 -7.06
C GLN A 25 4.53 7.74 -8.18
N ALA A 26 5.53 7.17 -8.87
CA ALA A 26 5.31 6.17 -9.90
C ALA A 26 4.62 4.90 -9.35
N THR A 27 5.00 4.46 -8.15
CA THR A 27 4.34 3.36 -7.45
C THR A 27 2.90 3.70 -7.08
N PHE A 28 2.66 4.90 -6.54
CA PHE A 28 1.30 5.36 -6.23
C PHE A 28 0.39 5.40 -7.47
N GLU A 29 0.88 5.94 -8.59
CA GLU A 29 0.13 6.01 -9.85
C GLU A 29 -0.16 4.62 -10.43
N ARG A 30 0.82 3.71 -10.37
CA ARG A 30 0.65 2.30 -10.78
C ARG A 30 -0.43 1.61 -9.95
N ILE A 31 -0.35 1.73 -8.63
CA ILE A 31 -1.33 1.15 -7.71
C ILE A 31 -2.72 1.74 -7.99
N THR A 32 -2.82 3.06 -8.15
CA THR A 32 -4.09 3.75 -8.41
C THR A 32 -4.73 3.28 -9.72
N ARG A 33 -3.92 3.13 -10.79
CA ARG A 33 -4.38 2.63 -12.09
C ARG A 33 -4.95 1.22 -12.02
N VAL A 34 -4.37 0.36 -11.19
CA VAL A 34 -4.90 -1.00 -10.96
C VAL A 34 -6.15 -0.93 -10.08
N ALA A 35 -6.08 -0.21 -8.97
CA ALA A 35 -7.14 -0.14 -7.98
C ALA A 35 -8.46 0.41 -8.53
N ILE A 36 -8.42 1.39 -9.43
CA ILE A 36 -9.64 2.00 -10.00
C ILE A 36 -10.50 0.99 -10.77
N ALA A 37 -9.90 -0.09 -11.29
CA ALA A 37 -10.62 -1.15 -11.99
C ALA A 37 -11.56 -1.95 -11.07
N ALA A 38 -11.33 -1.92 -9.74
CA ALA A 38 -12.21 -2.54 -8.75
C ALA A 38 -13.41 -1.65 -8.35
N PHE A 39 -13.61 -0.49 -8.96
CA PHE A 39 -14.71 0.42 -8.64
C PHE A 39 -15.62 0.67 -9.85
N PRO A 40 -16.90 1.04 -9.63
CA PRO A 40 -17.80 1.38 -10.72
C PRO A 40 -17.25 2.50 -11.62
N PRO A 41 -17.55 2.47 -12.93
CA PRO A 41 -17.21 3.56 -13.83
C PRO A 41 -17.72 4.91 -13.30
N GLY A 42 -16.87 5.94 -13.34
CA GLY A 42 -17.18 7.27 -12.80
C GLY A 42 -16.79 7.47 -11.33
N THR A 43 -16.21 6.47 -10.65
CA THR A 43 -15.61 6.66 -9.32
C THR A 43 -14.43 7.63 -9.40
N THR A 44 -14.51 8.75 -8.68
CA THR A 44 -13.50 9.81 -8.70
C THR A 44 -12.50 9.73 -7.55
N SER A 45 -12.81 8.99 -6.49
CA SER A 45 -11.93 8.80 -5.34
C SER A 45 -12.25 7.50 -4.59
N PHE A 46 -11.25 7.00 -3.87
CA PHE A 46 -11.35 5.87 -2.95
C PHE A 46 -10.30 6.02 -1.85
N GLU A 47 -10.52 5.34 -0.72
CA GLU A 47 -9.53 5.29 0.35
C GLU A 47 -8.43 4.28 0.01
N LEU A 48 -7.18 4.73 0.01
CA LEU A 48 -6.00 3.91 -0.26
C LEU A 48 -5.06 3.91 0.95
N PHE A 49 -4.67 2.71 1.38
CA PHE A 49 -3.64 2.50 2.39
C PHE A 49 -2.43 1.80 1.76
N LEU A 50 -1.28 2.45 1.78
CA LEU A 50 -0.01 1.88 1.32
C LEU A 50 0.76 1.28 2.48
N VAL A 51 1.12 0.00 2.35
CA VAL A 51 1.99 -0.70 3.30
C VAL A 51 3.41 -0.63 2.76
N THR A 52 4.31 -0.03 3.54
CA THR A 52 5.74 0.08 3.22
C THR A 52 6.60 -0.65 4.25
N PRO A 53 7.81 -1.12 3.89
CA PRO A 53 8.68 -1.89 4.79
C PRO A 53 9.09 -1.14 6.06
N ASP A 54 9.20 0.18 5.98
CA ASP A 54 9.79 1.02 7.02
C ASP A 54 8.99 1.06 8.33
N ASP A 55 7.68 0.74 8.29
CA ASP A 55 6.83 0.79 9.49
C ASP A 55 5.69 -0.24 9.50
N ARG A 56 6.08 -1.52 9.55
CA ARG A 56 5.13 -2.64 9.69
C ARG A 56 4.22 -2.48 10.92
N ALA A 57 4.78 -2.10 12.07
CA ALA A 57 4.04 -2.03 13.32
C ALA A 57 2.98 -0.92 13.30
N ALA A 58 3.29 0.27 12.77
CA ALA A 58 2.27 1.30 12.58
C ALA A 58 1.24 0.89 11.54
N SER A 59 1.65 0.25 10.45
CA SER A 59 0.73 -0.26 9.41
C SER A 59 -0.32 -1.18 10.03
N VAL A 60 0.10 -2.15 10.85
CA VAL A 60 -0.82 -3.06 11.56
C VAL A 60 -1.77 -2.29 12.49
N ARG A 61 -1.26 -1.34 13.28
CA ARG A 61 -2.09 -0.54 14.20
C ARG A 61 -3.13 0.29 13.46
N GLN A 62 -2.72 1.00 12.41
CA GLN A 62 -3.58 1.87 11.61
C GLN A 62 -4.65 1.06 10.87
N LEU A 63 -4.25 -0.01 10.19
CA LEU A 63 -5.18 -0.89 9.49
C LEU A 63 -6.19 -1.57 10.42
N SER A 64 -5.77 -1.96 11.63
CA SER A 64 -6.70 -2.50 12.63
C SER A 64 -7.75 -1.47 13.06
N SER A 65 -7.34 -0.20 13.23
CA SER A 65 -8.26 0.90 13.52
C SER A 65 -9.23 1.15 12.36
N PHE A 66 -8.71 1.18 11.12
CA PHE A 66 -9.53 1.37 9.93
C PHE A 66 -10.52 0.25 9.71
N LEU A 67 -10.13 -1.02 9.90
CA LEU A 67 -11.07 -2.14 9.81
C LEU A 67 -12.20 -2.03 10.84
N GLY A 68 -11.89 -1.56 12.06
CA GLY A 68 -12.90 -1.27 13.09
C GLY A 68 -13.88 -0.16 12.68
N ALA A 69 -13.39 0.91 12.04
CA ALA A 69 -14.20 2.02 11.55
C ALA A 69 -15.02 1.64 10.31
N ALA A 70 -14.42 0.93 9.35
CA ALA A 70 -15.02 0.54 8.08
C ALA A 70 -16.24 -0.37 8.27
N LYS A 71 -16.23 -1.24 9.29
CA LYS A 71 -17.39 -2.07 9.69
C LYS A 71 -18.65 -1.23 9.96
N LYS A 72 -18.51 0.01 10.44
CA LYS A 72 -19.64 0.91 10.71
C LYS A 72 -20.14 1.62 9.45
N GLN A 73 -19.23 1.91 8.51
CA GLN A 73 -19.51 2.76 7.34
C GLN A 73 -19.78 1.96 6.05
N ARG A 74 -19.59 0.63 6.05
CA ARG A 74 -19.66 -0.23 4.86
C ARG A 74 -18.81 0.26 3.70
N ALA A 75 -17.69 0.90 4.02
CA ALA A 75 -16.77 1.44 3.02
C ALA A 75 -15.99 0.31 2.32
N ARG A 76 -15.69 0.55 1.04
CA ARG A 76 -14.77 -0.25 0.23
C ARG A 76 -13.48 0.53 0.08
N TRP A 77 -12.37 -0.10 0.42
CA TRP A 77 -11.07 0.55 0.53
C TRP A 77 -9.98 -0.32 -0.08
N VAL A 78 -8.87 0.30 -0.43
CA VAL A 78 -7.75 -0.33 -1.11
C VAL A 78 -6.58 -0.44 -0.14
N VAL A 79 -5.99 -1.63 -0.03
CA VAL A 79 -4.72 -1.85 0.66
C VAL A 79 -3.72 -2.38 -0.36
N ALA A 80 -2.57 -1.74 -0.44
CA ALA A 80 -1.59 -2.08 -1.46
C ALA A 80 -0.16 -2.09 -0.93
N SER A 81 0.68 -2.90 -1.55
CA SER A 81 2.12 -2.89 -1.35
C SER A 81 2.82 -3.43 -2.59
N GLU A 82 4.07 -3.03 -2.80
CA GLU A 82 4.97 -3.69 -3.75
C GLU A 82 5.68 -4.91 -3.14
N ASP A 83 5.55 -5.10 -1.82
CA ASP A 83 6.06 -6.25 -1.10
C ASP A 83 4.88 -7.13 -0.67
N ALA A 84 4.71 -8.23 -1.40
CA ALA A 84 3.60 -9.15 -1.17
C ALA A 84 3.72 -9.90 0.17
N GLU A 85 4.94 -10.23 0.60
CA GLU A 85 5.16 -10.94 1.87
C GLU A 85 4.87 -10.03 3.06
N LEU A 86 5.31 -8.78 2.98
CA LEU A 86 5.00 -7.76 3.96
C LEU A 86 3.50 -7.53 4.06
N LEU A 87 2.83 -7.31 2.92
CA LEU A 87 1.39 -7.06 2.88
C LEU A 87 0.61 -8.24 3.44
N HIS A 88 0.99 -9.47 3.08
CA HIS A 88 0.40 -10.68 3.64
C HIS A 88 0.56 -10.70 5.15
N GLY A 89 1.78 -10.56 5.66
CA GLY A 89 2.08 -10.60 7.10
C GLY A 89 1.32 -9.53 7.88
N VAL A 90 1.21 -8.32 7.33
CA VAL A 90 0.43 -7.22 7.94
C VAL A 90 -1.05 -7.55 7.99
N LEU A 91 -1.65 -7.99 6.88
CA LEU A 91 -3.08 -8.30 6.82
C LEU A 91 -3.46 -9.46 7.75
N MET A 92 -2.66 -10.54 7.79
CA MET A 92 -2.87 -11.65 8.72
C MET A 92 -2.83 -11.19 10.17
N GLU A 93 -1.88 -10.32 10.53
CA GLU A 93 -1.76 -9.78 11.88
C GLU A 93 -2.94 -8.86 12.25
N VAL A 94 -3.42 -8.05 11.30
CA VAL A 94 -4.62 -7.20 11.46
C VAL A 94 -5.87 -8.06 11.68
N PHE A 95 -6.07 -9.12 10.89
CA PHE A 95 -7.22 -10.01 11.03
C PHE A 95 -7.16 -10.80 12.33
N ALA A 96 -6.00 -11.32 12.72
CA ALA A 96 -5.82 -12.03 13.98
C ALA A 96 -6.14 -11.17 15.22
N ARG A 97 -5.91 -9.85 15.14
CA ARG A 97 -6.21 -8.88 16.21
C ARG A 97 -7.65 -8.35 16.19
N SER A 98 -8.40 -8.65 15.13
CA SER A 98 -9.73 -8.10 14.93
C SER A 98 -10.81 -8.98 15.53
N ARG A 99 -11.89 -8.36 16.02
CA ARG A 99 -13.04 -9.10 16.52
C ARG A 99 -13.75 -9.83 15.38
N ARG A 100 -14.02 -11.13 15.60
CA ARG A 100 -14.80 -11.99 14.69
C ARG A 100 -16.18 -11.41 14.42
N SER A 101 -16.70 -11.64 13.21
CA SER A 101 -18.03 -11.19 12.79
C SER A 101 -18.62 -12.15 11.76
N MET A 102 -19.84 -12.62 12.02
CA MET A 102 -20.58 -13.53 11.13
C MET A 102 -21.12 -12.82 9.87
N ARG A 103 -21.25 -11.49 9.90
CA ARG A 103 -21.73 -10.70 8.76
C ARG A 103 -20.55 -10.00 8.11
N ILE A 104 -20.43 -10.14 6.79
CA ILE A 104 -19.51 -9.34 5.99
C ILE A 104 -20.02 -7.90 5.98
N GLN A 105 -19.23 -6.99 6.52
CA GLN A 105 -19.54 -5.56 6.62
C GLN A 105 -18.55 -4.69 5.86
N THR A 106 -17.42 -5.25 5.46
CA THR A 106 -16.29 -4.50 4.91
C THR A 106 -15.76 -5.20 3.67
N GLN A 107 -15.50 -4.43 2.61
CA GLN A 107 -14.86 -4.92 1.40
C GLN A 107 -13.47 -4.30 1.28
N ILE A 108 -12.46 -5.13 1.03
CA ILE A 108 -11.07 -4.71 0.93
C ILE A 108 -10.56 -5.14 -0.43
N VAL A 109 -10.07 -4.18 -1.22
CA VAL A 109 -9.35 -4.45 -2.46
C VAL A 109 -7.87 -4.53 -2.12
N VAL A 110 -7.25 -5.69 -2.36
CA VAL A 110 -5.83 -5.95 -2.11
C VAL A 110 -5.09 -5.84 -3.43
N VAL A 111 -4.18 -4.88 -3.54
CA VAL A 111 -3.33 -4.70 -4.73
C VAL A 111 -1.91 -5.15 -4.39
N SER A 112 -1.45 -6.24 -5.02
CA SER A 112 -0.21 -6.93 -4.66
C SER A 112 0.48 -7.54 -5.88
N PRO A 113 1.82 -7.68 -5.90
CA PRO A 113 2.52 -8.41 -6.95
C PRO A 113 2.13 -9.90 -7.05
N ILE A 114 1.66 -10.49 -5.94
CA ILE A 114 1.27 -11.91 -5.87
C ILE A 114 -0.26 -12.03 -5.97
N PRO A 115 -0.79 -13.07 -6.65
CA PRO A 115 -2.21 -13.34 -6.74
C PRO A 115 -2.86 -13.70 -5.40
N ALA A 116 -4.19 -13.94 -5.45
CA ALA A 116 -5.02 -14.23 -4.31
C ALA A 116 -4.46 -15.31 -3.37
N SER A 117 -4.57 -15.06 -2.07
CA SER A 117 -4.25 -16.01 -1.00
C SER A 117 -5.53 -16.51 -0.36
N VAL A 118 -5.76 -17.83 -0.41
CA VAL A 118 -6.92 -18.49 0.23
C VAL A 118 -6.88 -18.25 1.74
N GLU A 119 -5.70 -18.36 2.35
CA GLU A 119 -5.49 -18.13 3.78
C GLU A 119 -5.94 -16.71 4.20
N LEU A 120 -5.55 -15.68 3.43
CA LEU A 120 -5.98 -14.30 3.70
C LEU A 120 -7.49 -14.14 3.52
N GLN A 121 -8.08 -14.79 2.51
CA GLN A 121 -9.53 -14.73 2.29
C GLN A 121 -10.31 -15.35 3.45
N ASP A 122 -9.85 -16.49 3.96
CA ASP A 122 -10.50 -17.17 5.08
C ASP A 122 -10.35 -16.36 6.37
N ALA A 123 -9.15 -15.85 6.66
CA ALA A 123 -8.92 -14.96 7.81
C ALA A 123 -9.78 -13.68 7.75
N ALA A 124 -9.92 -13.08 6.57
CA ALA A 124 -10.78 -11.92 6.36
C ALA A 124 -12.25 -12.24 6.61
N ARG A 125 -12.74 -13.40 6.14
CA ARG A 125 -14.12 -13.85 6.34
C ARG A 125 -14.44 -14.03 7.81
N GLU A 126 -13.53 -14.61 8.60
CA GLU A 126 -13.73 -14.77 10.06
C GLU A 126 -14.01 -13.44 10.77
N VAL A 127 -13.41 -12.35 10.29
CA VAL A 127 -13.57 -11.01 10.86
C VAL A 127 -14.67 -10.19 10.18
N GLY A 128 -15.45 -10.78 9.27
CA GLY A 128 -16.52 -10.10 8.56
C GLY A 128 -16.04 -9.12 7.47
N ALA A 129 -14.92 -9.44 6.82
CA ALA A 129 -14.42 -8.75 5.65
C ALA A 129 -14.41 -9.67 4.42
N SER A 130 -14.54 -9.10 3.22
CA SER A 130 -14.31 -9.79 1.95
C SER A 130 -13.13 -9.17 1.24
N LEU A 131 -12.24 -10.00 0.70
CA LEU A 131 -11.09 -9.55 -0.08
C LEU A 131 -11.34 -9.73 -1.57
N GLU A 132 -10.94 -8.73 -2.35
CA GLU A 132 -10.79 -8.81 -3.79
C GLU A 132 -9.33 -8.54 -4.14
N PHE A 133 -8.69 -9.44 -4.89
CA PHE A 133 -7.27 -9.31 -5.21
C PHE A 133 -7.10 -8.79 -6.63
N LEU A 134 -6.28 -7.75 -6.77
CA LEU A 134 -5.81 -7.24 -8.04
C LEU A 134 -4.29 -7.35 -8.11
N VAL A 135 -3.80 -7.87 -9.24
CA VAL A 135 -2.36 -8.03 -9.44
C VAL A 135 -1.74 -6.68 -9.79
N LEU A 136 -0.72 -6.28 -9.02
CA LEU A 136 0.12 -5.14 -9.34
C LEU A 136 1.17 -5.58 -10.37
N PRO A 137 1.18 -5.02 -11.59
CA PRO A 137 2.23 -5.32 -12.54
C PRO A 137 3.59 -4.83 -12.03
N PRO A 138 4.69 -5.52 -12.40
CA PRO A 138 6.03 -5.11 -12.02
C PRO A 138 6.30 -3.67 -12.47
N ALA A 139 7.17 -2.97 -11.74
CA ALA A 139 7.65 -1.67 -12.20
C ALA A 139 8.28 -1.82 -13.60
N PRO A 140 8.14 -0.81 -14.48
CA PRO A 140 8.82 -0.84 -15.77
C PRO A 140 10.33 -1.00 -15.52
N ALA A 141 10.97 -1.86 -16.32
CA ALA A 141 12.42 -2.01 -16.25
C ALA A 141 13.07 -0.64 -16.46
N PRO A 142 14.14 -0.30 -15.71
CA PRO A 142 14.89 0.91 -16.00
C PRO A 142 15.41 0.79 -17.43
N THR A 143 14.94 1.64 -18.33
CA THR A 143 15.46 1.72 -19.69
C THR A 143 16.95 2.03 -19.56
N ALA A 144 17.80 1.11 -19.99
CA ALA A 144 19.23 1.34 -20.00
C ALA A 144 19.53 2.45 -21.03
N GLY A 145 19.64 3.68 -20.56
CA GLY A 145 20.01 4.84 -21.37
C GLY A 145 19.08 6.03 -21.17
N ASP A 146 19.48 6.91 -20.25
CA ASP A 146 19.63 8.35 -20.49
C ASP A 146 20.88 8.82 -19.72
#